data_AF-M5VP49-F1
#
_entry.id   AF-M5VP49-F1
#
_cell.length_a   1.000
_cell.length_b   1.000
_cell.length_c   1.000
_cell.angle_alpha   90.00
_cell.angle_beta   90.00
_cell.angle_gamma   90.00
#
_symmetry.space_group_name_H-M   'P 1'
#
loop_
_entity.id
_entity.type
_entity.pdbx_description
1 polymer ?
#
loop_
_entity_poly.entity_id
_entity_poly.type
_entity_poly.pdbx_seq_one_letter_code
_entity_poly.pdbx_strand_id
1 'polypeptide(L)'
;MEIKILSHNVFLLPKGLPGWGNWGQNERAERIASSNYIRNQDVIVFDEAFDTNARKILLDGVRSEYPYQTDVIGRTQEGWDATLGDYRSEAFTNGGVVVVSKWPIEEKIQYIFKERGCGADFFSNKGFAYVRINKNGRKFHIIGTHVQAQDSMCANLGKVSRMNQFNEIKSFIDSAKIPNNEMVLIAGDLNVIRDSSEYYDMLSKLNVNKPKYSGVPFTWDTKTNEITAFYYEKEQPVYLDYVLVSKSHFQPPVWQNLAYDPISAKTWTVAGYTSDEFSDHYPVYGFVYADSSTPTKSGHKRKYDRVSFVSAANGRRIQADSQKSNAWLKADAATETDLTKFNLIQSTDPNSNPSCMKSGLVRIEPSQSLNYFWNWWLGGGEGNYAYYPKFNDGSNHLQIINLDGGCLRDGSRIAFKDYDIVSKEQYFLTVWEGGDWDKYLYLWRGGIGRKETFYLRLDSSPEKDWSADLIYR
;
A
#
# COMPACT_ATOMS: atom_id res chain seq x y z
N MET A 1 9.81 -1.24 -30.09
CA MET A 1 8.38 -1.11 -29.72
C MET A 1 8.36 -0.56 -28.32
N GLU A 2 7.67 0.55 -28.07
CA GLU A 2 7.52 1.08 -26.71
C GLU A 2 6.29 0.42 -26.08
N ILE A 3 6.48 -0.25 -24.95
CA ILE A 3 5.43 -0.88 -24.14
C ILE A 3 5.47 -0.26 -22.75
N LYS A 4 4.30 0.09 -22.24
CA LYS A 4 4.07 0.45 -20.84
C LYS A 4 3.10 -0.54 -20.20
N ILE A 5 3.50 -1.15 -19.11
CA ILE A 5 2.70 -2.12 -18.37
C ILE A 5 2.72 -1.74 -16.89
N LEU A 6 1.60 -1.97 -16.21
CA LEU A 6 1.49 -1.84 -14.76
C LEU A 6 1.15 -3.19 -14.17
N SER A 7 1.79 -3.54 -13.06
CA SER A 7 1.39 -4.66 -12.20
C SER A 7 0.93 -4.10 -10.87
N HIS A 8 -0.20 -4.58 -10.34
CA HIS A 8 -0.67 -4.19 -9.01
C HIS A 8 -1.43 -5.33 -8.34
N ASN A 9 -0.90 -5.83 -7.22
CA ASN A 9 -1.71 -6.57 -6.26
C ASN A 9 -2.70 -5.61 -5.58
N VAL A 10 -4.00 -5.79 -5.83
CA VAL A 10 -5.06 -4.87 -5.40
C VAL A 10 -5.75 -5.27 -4.10
N PHE A 11 -5.33 -6.37 -3.48
CA PHE A 11 -5.83 -6.82 -2.17
C PHE A 11 -7.37 -6.86 -2.09
N LEU A 12 -8.04 -7.27 -3.17
CA LEU A 12 -9.50 -7.38 -3.20
C LEU A 12 -9.92 -8.78 -2.73
N LEU A 13 -9.50 -9.14 -1.53
CA LEU A 13 -9.79 -10.44 -0.91
C LEU A 13 -11.30 -10.66 -0.74
N PRO A 14 -11.80 -11.91 -0.86
CA PRO A 14 -13.21 -12.21 -0.57
C PRO A 14 -13.58 -11.84 0.85
N LYS A 15 -14.68 -11.09 1.02
CA LYS A 15 -15.13 -10.59 2.34
C LYS A 15 -15.45 -11.69 3.36
N GLY A 16 -15.75 -12.89 2.88
CA GLY A 16 -16.03 -14.06 3.71
C GLY A 16 -14.80 -14.84 4.17
N LEU A 17 -13.58 -14.43 3.80
CA LEU A 17 -12.36 -15.09 4.28
C LEU A 17 -12.19 -14.86 5.80
N PRO A 18 -12.05 -15.94 6.60
CA PRO A 18 -11.77 -15.83 8.02
C PRO A 18 -10.50 -15.01 8.27
N GLY A 19 -10.56 -14.07 9.22
CA GLY A 19 -9.42 -13.21 9.60
C GLY A 19 -9.26 -11.92 8.79
N TRP A 20 -9.86 -11.83 7.59
CA TRP A 20 -9.70 -10.69 6.70
C TRP A 20 -10.95 -9.78 6.65
N GLY A 21 -12.15 -10.34 6.49
CA GLY A 21 -13.38 -9.55 6.57
C GLY A 21 -13.50 -8.41 5.53
N ASN A 22 -14.17 -7.32 5.91
CA ASN A 22 -14.47 -6.19 5.03
C ASN A 22 -13.40 -5.08 5.14
N TRP A 23 -12.48 -5.04 4.18
CA TRP A 23 -11.43 -4.02 4.03
C TRP A 23 -11.80 -2.96 2.99
N GLY A 24 -13.09 -2.67 2.82
CA GLY A 24 -13.55 -1.65 1.88
C GLY A 24 -13.26 -2.03 0.42
N GLN A 25 -13.28 -3.32 0.07
CA GLN A 25 -12.89 -3.81 -1.26
C GLN A 25 -13.60 -3.06 -2.40
N ASN A 26 -14.92 -2.84 -2.28
CA ASN A 26 -15.68 -2.11 -3.29
C ASN A 26 -15.23 -0.65 -3.41
N GLU A 27 -15.06 0.02 -2.28
CA GLU A 27 -14.63 1.42 -2.20
C GLU A 27 -13.22 1.59 -2.80
N ARG A 28 -12.29 0.69 -2.46
CA ARG A 28 -10.94 0.68 -3.03
C ARG A 28 -10.96 0.37 -4.53
N ALA A 29 -11.82 -0.54 -4.99
CA ALA A 29 -11.97 -0.81 -6.42
C ALA A 29 -12.40 0.43 -7.23
N GLU A 30 -13.36 1.23 -6.71
CA GLU A 30 -13.77 2.49 -7.35
C GLU A 30 -12.62 3.51 -7.38
N ARG A 31 -11.84 3.57 -6.30
CA ARG A 31 -10.71 4.48 -6.17
C ARG A 31 -9.56 4.12 -7.08
N ILE A 32 -9.21 2.83 -7.14
CA ILE A 32 -8.22 2.31 -8.09
C ILE A 32 -8.67 2.67 -9.51
N ALA A 33 -9.90 2.33 -9.90
CA ALA A 33 -10.42 2.56 -11.24
C ALA A 33 -10.46 4.03 -11.66
N SER A 34 -10.65 4.95 -10.72
CA SER A 34 -10.70 6.40 -10.98
C SER A 34 -9.34 7.09 -10.89
N SER A 35 -8.34 6.44 -10.32
CA SER A 35 -7.01 7.02 -10.06
C SER A 35 -6.24 7.33 -11.34
N ASN A 36 -5.27 8.26 -11.23
CA ASN A 36 -4.41 8.60 -12.35
C ASN A 36 -3.22 7.63 -12.53
N TYR A 37 -2.83 6.90 -11.48
CA TYR A 37 -1.65 6.03 -11.51
C TYR A 37 -1.87 4.82 -12.44
N ILE A 38 -3.10 4.35 -12.59
CA ILE A 38 -3.41 3.25 -13.52
C ILE A 38 -3.59 3.70 -14.97
N ARG A 39 -3.55 5.01 -15.27
CA ARG A 39 -3.80 5.51 -16.64
C ARG A 39 -2.55 5.45 -17.50
N ASN A 40 -2.71 5.66 -18.80
CA ASN A 40 -1.61 5.78 -19.76
C ASN A 40 -0.73 4.53 -19.89
N GLN A 41 -1.22 3.36 -19.49
CA GLN A 41 -0.56 2.07 -19.70
C GLN A 41 -1.06 1.45 -21.02
N ASP A 42 -0.28 0.58 -21.64
CA ASP A 42 -0.79 -0.27 -22.71
C ASP A 42 -1.60 -1.44 -22.14
N VAL A 43 -1.14 -1.99 -21.01
CA VAL A 43 -1.69 -3.16 -20.34
C VAL A 43 -1.53 -3.03 -18.83
N ILE A 44 -2.46 -3.60 -18.07
CA ILE A 44 -2.36 -3.73 -16.61
C ILE A 44 -2.61 -5.18 -16.22
N VAL A 45 -1.79 -5.69 -15.31
CA VAL A 45 -1.98 -6.95 -14.60
C VAL A 45 -2.43 -6.62 -13.18
N PHE A 46 -3.61 -7.10 -12.81
CA PHE A 46 -4.10 -7.02 -11.44
C PHE A 46 -3.97 -8.39 -10.78
N ASP A 47 -3.36 -8.41 -9.59
CA ASP A 47 -3.30 -9.57 -8.70
C ASP A 47 -4.28 -9.39 -7.53
N GLU A 48 -4.68 -10.50 -6.91
CA GLU A 48 -5.67 -10.52 -5.83
C GLU A 48 -7.03 -9.83 -6.12
N ALA A 49 -7.44 -9.79 -7.38
CA ALA A 49 -8.79 -9.39 -7.78
C ALA A 49 -9.84 -10.48 -7.46
N PHE A 50 -9.83 -11.04 -6.25
CA PHE A 50 -10.58 -12.24 -5.88
C PHE A 50 -12.09 -11.99 -5.68
N ASP A 51 -12.46 -10.95 -4.94
CA ASP A 51 -13.85 -10.63 -4.60
C ASP A 51 -14.65 -10.27 -5.85
N THR A 52 -15.79 -10.96 -6.03
CA THR A 52 -16.58 -10.84 -7.26
C THR A 52 -17.13 -9.45 -7.49
N ASN A 53 -17.61 -8.77 -6.45
CA ASN A 53 -18.25 -7.46 -6.60
C ASN A 53 -17.20 -6.36 -6.78
N ALA A 54 -16.15 -6.37 -5.96
CA ALA A 54 -15.06 -5.40 -6.07
C ALA A 54 -14.32 -5.55 -7.41
N ARG A 55 -14.03 -6.78 -7.85
CA ARG A 55 -13.47 -7.03 -9.19
C ARG A 55 -14.38 -6.48 -10.28
N LYS A 56 -15.69 -6.72 -10.22
CA LYS A 56 -16.63 -6.18 -11.23
C LYS A 56 -16.57 -4.66 -11.30
N ILE A 57 -16.59 -3.98 -10.15
CA ILE A 57 -16.45 -2.53 -10.05
C ILE A 57 -15.15 -2.05 -10.70
N LEU A 58 -14.02 -2.68 -10.35
CA LEU A 58 -12.72 -2.35 -10.91
C LEU A 58 -12.70 -2.50 -12.44
N LEU A 59 -13.10 -3.67 -12.94
CA LEU A 59 -13.04 -3.99 -14.37
C LEU A 59 -13.98 -3.13 -15.21
N ASP A 60 -15.17 -2.82 -14.70
CA ASP A 60 -16.10 -1.93 -15.39
C ASP A 60 -15.61 -0.47 -15.35
N GLY A 61 -15.04 -0.02 -14.24
CA GLY A 61 -14.51 1.34 -14.10
C GLY A 61 -13.34 1.64 -15.05
N VAL A 62 -12.48 0.65 -15.31
CA VAL A 62 -11.33 0.82 -16.23
C VAL A 62 -11.65 0.52 -17.69
N ARG A 63 -12.85 -0.02 -18.01
CA ARG A 63 -13.22 -0.52 -19.35
C ARG A 63 -13.15 0.55 -20.45
N SER A 64 -13.41 1.81 -20.10
CA SER A 64 -13.38 2.92 -21.07
C SER A 64 -11.98 3.15 -21.66
N GLU A 65 -10.93 2.96 -20.86
CA GLU A 65 -9.53 3.06 -21.29
C GLU A 65 -8.95 1.69 -21.69
N TYR A 66 -9.38 0.61 -21.02
CA TYR A 66 -8.89 -0.76 -21.23
C TYR A 66 -10.03 -1.71 -21.60
N PRO A 67 -10.55 -1.65 -22.84
CA PRO A 67 -11.75 -2.39 -23.25
C PRO A 67 -11.50 -3.90 -23.44
N TYR A 68 -10.26 -4.32 -23.68
CA TYR A 68 -9.91 -5.72 -23.88
C TYR A 68 -9.47 -6.33 -22.55
N GLN A 69 -10.29 -7.23 -21.99
CA GLN A 69 -10.09 -7.76 -20.65
C GLN A 69 -10.19 -9.28 -20.65
N THR A 70 -9.35 -9.94 -19.86
CA THR A 70 -9.57 -11.33 -19.49
C THR A 70 -10.63 -11.43 -18.40
N ASP A 71 -11.16 -12.63 -18.19
CA ASP A 71 -11.77 -12.95 -16.90
C ASP A 71 -10.67 -13.08 -15.83
N VAL A 72 -11.07 -13.25 -14.57
CA VAL A 72 -10.15 -13.72 -13.53
C VAL A 72 -9.87 -15.20 -13.73
N ILE A 73 -8.60 -15.59 -13.61
CA ILE A 73 -8.22 -17.00 -13.76
C ILE A 73 -8.88 -17.88 -12.69
N GLY A 74 -9.17 -19.13 -13.03
CA GLY A 74 -9.64 -20.14 -12.08
C GLY A 74 -11.08 -19.95 -11.60
N ARG A 75 -11.85 -19.02 -12.20
CA ARG A 75 -13.28 -18.83 -11.89
C ARG A 75 -14.21 -19.66 -12.79
N THR A 76 -13.91 -19.69 -14.08
CA THR A 76 -14.67 -20.44 -15.10
C THR A 76 -13.73 -20.77 -16.25
N GLN A 77 -14.06 -21.82 -17.02
CA GLN A 77 -13.37 -22.15 -18.27
C GLN A 77 -13.91 -21.35 -19.46
N GLU A 78 -15.14 -20.82 -19.33
CA GLU A 78 -15.81 -20.07 -20.39
C GLU A 78 -15.08 -18.76 -20.70
N GLY A 79 -15.03 -18.40 -21.98
CA GLY A 79 -14.40 -17.16 -22.43
C GLY A 79 -12.87 -17.18 -22.42
N TRP A 80 -12.22 -18.32 -22.16
CA TRP A 80 -10.80 -18.55 -22.39
C TRP A 80 -10.60 -19.41 -23.65
N ASP A 81 -9.55 -19.14 -24.42
CA ASP A 81 -9.23 -19.96 -25.61
C ASP A 81 -8.73 -21.35 -25.19
N ALA A 82 -8.06 -21.42 -24.04
CA ALA A 82 -7.74 -22.68 -23.38
C ALA A 82 -7.67 -22.51 -21.85
N THR A 83 -8.01 -23.59 -21.15
CA THR A 83 -7.76 -23.74 -19.71
C THR A 83 -6.77 -24.89 -19.53
N LEU A 84 -5.61 -24.59 -18.96
CA LEU A 84 -4.50 -25.53 -18.79
C LEU A 84 -4.17 -25.72 -17.30
N GLY A 85 -3.30 -26.70 -17.02
CA GLY A 85 -2.87 -27.01 -15.65
C GLY A 85 -3.91 -27.82 -14.89
N ASP A 86 -4.04 -27.57 -13.58
CA ASP A 86 -4.97 -28.26 -12.68
C ASP A 86 -6.14 -27.34 -12.29
N TYR A 87 -7.07 -27.11 -13.21
CA TYR A 87 -8.28 -26.34 -12.92
C TYR A 87 -9.18 -27.11 -11.96
N ARG A 88 -9.54 -26.51 -10.83
CA ARG A 88 -10.37 -27.13 -9.79
C ARG A 88 -11.70 -26.41 -9.67
N SER A 89 -12.79 -27.09 -10.03
CA SER A 89 -14.15 -26.53 -9.94
C SER A 89 -14.62 -26.26 -8.51
N GLU A 90 -14.03 -26.98 -7.55
CA GLU A 90 -14.36 -27.00 -6.14
C GLU A 90 -13.44 -26.11 -5.28
N ALA A 91 -12.53 -25.36 -5.92
CA ALA A 91 -11.69 -24.41 -5.20
C ALA A 91 -12.56 -23.37 -4.47
N PHE A 92 -12.14 -22.98 -3.27
CA PHE A 92 -12.89 -22.02 -2.46
C PHE A 92 -12.94 -20.64 -3.12
N THR A 93 -11.86 -20.26 -3.81
CA THR A 93 -11.77 -19.01 -4.56
C THR A 93 -11.02 -19.16 -5.88
N ASN A 94 -11.21 -18.19 -6.77
CA ASN A 94 -10.48 -18.05 -8.03
C ASN A 94 -8.99 -17.71 -7.79
N GLY A 95 -8.19 -17.52 -8.84
CA GLY A 95 -6.76 -17.22 -8.71
C GLY A 95 -6.40 -15.73 -8.60
N GLY A 96 -7.38 -14.82 -8.68
CA GLY A 96 -7.17 -13.39 -8.44
C GLY A 96 -6.45 -12.62 -9.55
N VAL A 97 -5.91 -13.28 -10.58
CA VAL A 97 -5.18 -12.61 -11.67
C VAL A 97 -6.12 -12.20 -12.81
N VAL A 98 -6.05 -10.94 -13.24
CA VAL A 98 -6.74 -10.39 -14.41
C VAL A 98 -5.77 -9.56 -15.26
N VAL A 99 -5.91 -9.62 -16.58
CA VAL A 99 -5.18 -8.74 -17.51
C VAL A 99 -6.16 -7.85 -18.26
N VAL A 100 -5.92 -6.53 -18.27
CA VAL A 100 -6.70 -5.55 -19.03
C VAL A 100 -5.81 -4.74 -19.97
N SER A 101 -6.26 -4.48 -21.18
CA SER A 101 -5.44 -3.92 -22.26
C SER A 101 -6.19 -2.86 -23.06
N LYS A 102 -5.44 -1.83 -23.50
CA LYS A 102 -5.90 -0.86 -24.51
C LYS A 102 -6.01 -1.47 -25.90
N TRP A 103 -5.20 -2.49 -26.14
CA TRP A 103 -4.99 -3.11 -27.44
C TRP A 103 -5.67 -4.48 -27.50
N PRO A 104 -6.13 -4.94 -28.69
CA PRO A 104 -6.77 -6.23 -28.84
C PRO A 104 -5.97 -7.38 -28.24
N ILE A 105 -6.64 -8.19 -27.41
CA ILE A 105 -6.15 -9.50 -26.95
C ILE A 105 -6.57 -10.52 -28.02
N GLU A 106 -5.60 -11.05 -28.76
CA GLU A 106 -5.82 -12.03 -29.83
C GLU A 106 -5.88 -13.47 -29.33
N GLU A 107 -5.35 -13.73 -28.14
CA GLU A 107 -5.33 -15.03 -27.50
C GLU A 107 -5.26 -14.83 -25.99
N LYS A 108 -6.07 -15.57 -25.25
CA LYS A 108 -6.07 -15.61 -23.78
C LYS A 108 -6.19 -17.04 -23.28
N ILE A 109 -5.20 -17.47 -22.52
CA ILE A 109 -5.11 -18.80 -21.91
C ILE A 109 -4.97 -18.61 -20.40
N GLN A 110 -5.72 -19.37 -19.62
CA GLN A 110 -5.48 -19.49 -18.18
C GLN A 110 -4.76 -20.80 -17.87
N TYR A 111 -3.84 -20.75 -16.92
CA TYR A 111 -3.14 -21.92 -16.42
C TYR A 111 -3.23 -21.93 -14.90
N ILE A 112 -3.80 -22.99 -14.33
CA ILE A 112 -3.87 -23.16 -12.87
C ILE A 112 -2.73 -24.07 -12.44
N PHE A 113 -1.91 -23.63 -11.47
CA PHE A 113 -0.73 -24.40 -11.06
C PHE A 113 -1.12 -25.81 -10.58
N LYS A 114 -0.33 -26.79 -11.02
CA LYS A 114 -0.55 -28.20 -10.65
C LYS A 114 -0.25 -28.45 -9.19
N GLU A 115 0.78 -27.81 -8.67
CA GLU A 115 0.97 -27.74 -7.22
C GLU A 115 -0.03 -26.72 -6.65
N ARG A 116 -0.92 -27.17 -5.77
CA ARG A 116 -1.95 -26.34 -5.14
C ARG A 116 -1.38 -25.20 -4.27
N GLY A 117 -0.08 -25.22 -3.99
CA GLY A 117 0.52 -24.38 -2.98
C GLY A 117 0.25 -24.93 -1.57
N CYS A 118 0.42 -24.07 -0.58
CA CYS A 118 0.32 -24.41 0.83
C CYS A 118 -0.22 -23.22 1.63
N GLY A 119 -0.59 -23.46 2.89
CA GLY A 119 -1.20 -22.43 3.72
C GLY A 119 -2.54 -21.97 3.15
N ALA A 120 -2.81 -20.66 3.20
CA ALA A 120 -4.05 -20.08 2.66
C ALA A 120 -4.19 -20.28 1.14
N ASP A 121 -3.07 -20.30 0.41
CA ASP A 121 -3.06 -20.39 -1.06
C ASP A 121 -3.60 -21.72 -1.59
N PHE A 122 -3.52 -22.79 -0.79
CA PHE A 122 -4.04 -24.13 -1.13
C PHE A 122 -5.52 -24.12 -1.54
N PHE A 123 -6.29 -23.18 -1.01
CA PHE A 123 -7.73 -23.08 -1.25
C PHE A 123 -8.10 -22.27 -2.50
N SER A 124 -7.10 -21.79 -3.25
CA SER A 124 -7.30 -20.95 -4.43
C SER A 124 -6.91 -21.66 -5.74
N ASN A 125 -7.48 -21.20 -6.84
CA ASN A 125 -7.00 -21.52 -8.19
C ASN A 125 -5.86 -20.58 -8.62
N LYS A 126 -4.81 -20.42 -7.79
CA LYS A 126 -3.61 -19.65 -8.16
C LYS A 126 -2.94 -20.23 -9.42
N GLY A 127 -2.36 -19.34 -10.21
CA GLY A 127 -1.93 -19.63 -11.57
C GLY A 127 -1.51 -18.37 -12.31
N PHE A 128 -1.53 -18.46 -13.63
CA PHE A 128 -1.24 -17.33 -14.51
C PHE A 128 -2.23 -17.19 -15.66
N ALA A 129 -2.42 -15.95 -16.12
CA ALA A 129 -3.06 -15.61 -17.38
C ALA A 129 -1.98 -15.33 -18.44
N TYR A 130 -2.00 -16.07 -19.54
CA TYR A 130 -1.27 -15.71 -20.75
C TYR A 130 -2.17 -14.91 -21.68
N VAL A 131 -1.66 -13.80 -22.20
CA VAL A 131 -2.31 -13.06 -23.29
C VAL A 131 -1.32 -12.73 -24.41
N ARG A 132 -1.78 -12.83 -25.66
CA ARG A 132 -1.12 -12.25 -26.84
C ARG A 132 -1.83 -10.99 -27.26
N ILE A 133 -1.11 -9.87 -27.29
CA ILE A 133 -1.67 -8.54 -27.54
C ILE A 133 -1.12 -8.00 -28.85
N ASN A 134 -1.99 -7.40 -29.67
CA ASN A 134 -1.63 -6.77 -30.92
C ASN A 134 -1.69 -5.24 -30.80
N LYS A 135 -0.53 -4.61 -30.66
CA LYS A 135 -0.37 -3.14 -30.68
C LYS A 135 0.01 -2.69 -32.08
N ASN A 136 -0.97 -2.24 -32.86
CA ASN A 136 -0.78 -1.70 -34.21
C ASN A 136 0.00 -2.63 -35.16
N GLY A 137 -0.38 -3.91 -35.21
CA GLY A 137 0.24 -4.94 -36.04
C GLY A 137 1.50 -5.56 -35.43
N ARG A 138 1.96 -5.11 -34.25
CA ARG A 138 3.09 -5.69 -33.54
C ARG A 138 2.61 -6.45 -32.30
N LYS A 139 3.06 -7.69 -32.18
CA LYS A 139 2.62 -8.59 -31.11
C LYS A 139 3.61 -8.58 -29.95
N PHE A 140 3.05 -8.70 -28.76
CA PHE A 140 3.78 -8.99 -27.53
C PHE A 140 2.92 -9.84 -26.61
N HIS A 141 3.57 -10.48 -25.65
CA HIS A 141 2.96 -11.49 -24.80
C HIS A 141 3.16 -11.13 -23.33
N ILE A 142 2.15 -11.43 -22.53
CA ILE A 142 2.20 -11.24 -21.09
C ILE A 142 1.80 -12.53 -20.41
N ILE A 143 2.57 -12.92 -19.41
CA ILE A 143 2.20 -13.84 -18.35
C ILE A 143 1.91 -13.00 -17.11
N GLY A 144 0.63 -12.76 -16.82
CA GLY A 144 0.20 -12.17 -15.55
C GLY A 144 0.08 -13.28 -14.50
N THR A 145 0.68 -13.14 -13.31
CA THR A 145 0.73 -14.25 -12.34
C THR A 145 0.82 -13.77 -10.90
N HIS A 146 0.19 -14.51 -9.99
CA HIS A 146 0.41 -14.38 -8.55
C HIS A 146 0.80 -15.76 -7.99
N VAL A 147 2.07 -15.89 -7.58
CA VAL A 147 2.65 -17.17 -7.11
C VAL A 147 2.45 -17.37 -5.60
N GLN A 148 2.95 -18.49 -5.06
CA GLN A 148 2.81 -18.85 -3.64
C GLN A 148 3.37 -17.77 -2.70
N ALA A 149 2.53 -17.31 -1.78
CA ALA A 149 2.90 -16.36 -0.73
C ALA A 149 3.86 -16.98 0.29
N GLN A 150 4.59 -16.12 1.01
CA GLN A 150 5.30 -16.58 2.21
C GLN A 150 4.31 -16.88 3.32
N ASP A 151 4.28 -18.13 3.77
CA ASP A 151 3.37 -18.60 4.81
C ASP A 151 4.13 -19.53 5.76
N SER A 152 4.03 -19.29 7.07
CA SER A 152 4.70 -20.09 8.10
C SER A 152 4.22 -21.54 8.16
N MET A 153 3.03 -21.83 7.62
CA MET A 153 2.48 -23.18 7.49
C MET A 153 3.08 -23.94 6.30
N CYS A 154 3.83 -23.27 5.44
CA CYS A 154 4.52 -23.86 4.30
C CYS A 154 5.94 -24.32 4.65
N ALA A 155 6.36 -25.45 4.06
CA ALA A 155 7.76 -25.82 4.06
C ALA A 155 8.61 -24.72 3.40
N ASN A 156 9.70 -24.31 4.08
CA ASN A 156 10.60 -23.24 3.61
C ASN A 156 9.86 -21.95 3.21
N LEU A 157 8.79 -21.59 3.92
CA LEU A 157 7.99 -20.38 3.63
C LEU A 157 7.47 -20.32 2.19
N GLY A 158 7.21 -21.49 1.56
CA GLY A 158 6.68 -21.59 0.21
C GLY A 158 7.71 -21.49 -0.93
N LYS A 159 9.01 -21.40 -0.63
CA LYS A 159 10.07 -21.30 -1.66
C LYS A 159 10.05 -22.46 -2.67
N VAL A 160 9.79 -23.69 -2.20
CA VAL A 160 9.73 -24.87 -3.08
C VAL A 160 8.55 -24.76 -4.04
N SER A 161 7.39 -24.34 -3.54
CA SER A 161 6.19 -24.16 -4.36
C SER A 161 6.38 -23.07 -5.41
N ARG A 162 6.96 -21.92 -5.03
CA ARG A 162 7.30 -20.86 -6.01
C ARG A 162 8.24 -21.37 -7.10
N MET A 163 9.26 -22.16 -6.74
CA MET A 163 10.17 -22.76 -7.72
C MET A 163 9.42 -23.66 -8.71
N ASN A 164 8.52 -24.52 -8.24
CA ASN A 164 7.69 -25.37 -9.11
C ASN A 164 6.78 -24.54 -10.02
N GLN A 165 6.15 -23.49 -9.49
CA GLN A 165 5.31 -22.58 -10.24
C GLN A 165 6.10 -21.83 -11.33
N PHE A 166 7.34 -21.40 -11.04
CA PHE A 166 8.25 -20.85 -12.04
C PHE A 166 8.62 -21.88 -13.11
N ASN A 167 8.75 -23.17 -12.77
CA ASN A 167 8.95 -24.25 -13.76
C ASN A 167 7.76 -24.34 -14.72
N GLU A 168 6.54 -24.26 -14.19
CA GLU A 168 5.31 -24.35 -14.98
C GLU A 168 5.18 -23.15 -15.93
N ILE A 169 5.44 -21.92 -15.45
CA ILE A 169 5.49 -20.72 -16.30
C ILE A 169 6.53 -20.88 -17.42
N LYS A 170 7.76 -21.28 -17.08
CA LYS A 170 8.83 -21.45 -18.07
C LYS A 170 8.49 -22.53 -19.11
N SER A 171 7.92 -23.65 -18.66
CA SER A 171 7.51 -24.75 -19.54
C SER A 171 6.38 -24.32 -20.48
N PHE A 172 5.44 -23.51 -19.99
CA PHE A 172 4.41 -22.93 -20.83
C PHE A 172 5.01 -22.03 -21.92
N ILE A 173 5.87 -21.08 -21.55
CA ILE A 173 6.54 -20.18 -22.52
C ILE A 173 7.28 -20.97 -23.60
N ASP A 174 8.01 -22.02 -23.21
CA ASP A 174 8.77 -22.86 -24.16
C ASP A 174 7.85 -23.63 -25.11
N SER A 175 6.70 -24.10 -24.61
CA SER A 175 5.73 -24.86 -25.42
C SER A 175 4.85 -23.99 -26.31
N ALA A 176 4.65 -22.72 -25.95
CA ALA A 176 3.90 -21.75 -26.74
C ALA A 176 4.56 -21.38 -28.08
N LYS A 177 5.86 -21.72 -28.27
CA LYS A 177 6.63 -21.47 -29.50
C LYS A 177 6.52 -20.02 -30.00
N ILE A 178 6.58 -19.07 -29.06
CA ILE A 178 6.50 -17.64 -29.34
C ILE A 178 7.69 -17.23 -30.23
N PRO A 179 7.49 -16.43 -31.29
CA PRO A 179 8.59 -15.93 -32.11
C PRO A 179 9.61 -15.14 -31.28
N ASN A 180 10.90 -15.40 -31.49
CA ASN A 180 11.97 -14.74 -30.73
C ASN A 180 12.08 -13.22 -30.95
N ASN A 181 11.40 -12.69 -31.98
CA ASN A 181 11.31 -11.26 -32.30
C ASN A 181 10.08 -10.58 -31.69
N GLU A 182 9.22 -11.32 -30.98
CA GLU A 182 8.10 -10.79 -30.20
C GLU A 182 8.51 -10.72 -28.72
N MET A 183 8.05 -9.69 -28.00
CA MET A 183 8.46 -9.49 -26.60
C MET A 183 7.60 -10.35 -25.67
N VAL A 184 8.21 -10.99 -24.67
CA VAL A 184 7.51 -11.78 -23.65
C VAL A 184 7.79 -11.21 -22.26
N LEU A 185 6.73 -10.79 -21.60
CA LEU A 185 6.72 -10.20 -20.26
C LEU A 185 6.15 -11.18 -19.24
N ILE A 186 6.71 -11.18 -18.03
CA ILE A 186 6.16 -11.87 -16.86
C ILE A 186 5.91 -10.80 -15.80
N ALA A 187 4.67 -10.61 -15.39
CA ALA A 187 4.26 -9.51 -14.52
C ALA A 187 3.36 -10.02 -13.38
N GLY A 188 3.57 -9.49 -12.18
CA GLY A 188 2.74 -9.80 -11.03
C GLY A 188 3.49 -9.75 -9.70
N ASP A 189 2.77 -10.07 -8.62
CA ASP A 189 3.35 -10.42 -7.33
C ASP A 189 4.03 -11.81 -7.41
N LEU A 190 5.36 -11.78 -7.45
CA LEU A 190 6.17 -13.00 -7.52
C LEU A 190 6.57 -13.51 -6.14
N ASN A 191 6.19 -12.84 -5.05
CA ASN A 191 6.43 -13.26 -3.66
C ASN A 191 7.90 -13.62 -3.33
N VAL A 192 8.85 -13.12 -4.13
CA VAL A 192 10.28 -13.32 -3.95
C VAL A 192 10.91 -11.98 -3.60
N ILE A 193 11.56 -11.90 -2.45
CA ILE A 193 12.22 -10.67 -1.96
C ILE A 193 13.39 -10.31 -2.89
N ARG A 194 13.39 -9.07 -3.41
CA ARG A 194 14.45 -8.57 -4.31
C ARG A 194 15.85 -8.77 -3.74
N ASP A 195 16.78 -9.16 -4.61
CA ASP A 195 18.20 -9.38 -4.31
C ASP A 195 18.52 -10.48 -3.26
N SER A 196 17.51 -11.24 -2.80
CA SER A 196 17.72 -12.47 -2.03
C SER A 196 18.31 -13.60 -2.87
N SER A 197 18.73 -14.72 -2.26
CA SER A 197 19.18 -15.88 -3.04
C SER A 197 18.07 -16.44 -3.94
N GLU A 198 16.83 -16.46 -3.45
CA GLU A 198 15.67 -16.90 -4.22
C GLU A 198 15.38 -15.97 -5.41
N TYR A 199 15.68 -14.68 -5.32
CA TYR A 199 15.55 -13.74 -6.44
C TYR A 199 16.45 -14.15 -7.62
N TYR A 200 17.70 -14.50 -7.36
CA TYR A 200 18.60 -14.96 -8.42
C TYR A 200 18.19 -16.33 -8.98
N ASP A 201 17.69 -17.22 -8.13
CA ASP A 201 17.11 -18.51 -8.55
C ASP A 201 15.91 -18.28 -9.49
N MET A 202 15.00 -17.36 -9.13
CA MET A 202 13.84 -16.97 -9.93
C MET A 202 14.26 -16.41 -11.30
N LEU A 203 15.19 -15.45 -11.35
CA LEU A 203 15.66 -14.87 -12.62
C LEU A 203 16.27 -15.93 -13.54
N SER A 204 17.06 -16.84 -12.96
CA SER A 204 17.65 -17.97 -13.68
C SER A 204 16.57 -18.89 -14.22
N LYS A 205 15.60 -19.26 -13.36
CA LYS A 205 14.61 -20.26 -13.69
C LYS A 205 13.60 -19.81 -14.74
N LEU A 206 13.12 -18.58 -14.62
CA LEU A 206 12.25 -17.94 -15.61
C LEU A 206 13.00 -17.54 -16.89
N ASN A 207 14.34 -17.62 -16.88
CA ASN A 207 15.23 -17.15 -17.95
C ASN A 207 14.92 -15.69 -18.32
N VAL A 208 14.98 -14.80 -17.34
CA VAL A 208 14.66 -13.36 -17.49
C VAL A 208 15.85 -12.49 -17.08
N ASN A 209 15.86 -11.24 -17.57
CA ASN A 209 16.86 -10.24 -17.18
C ASN A 209 16.42 -9.47 -15.93
N LYS A 210 17.39 -9.07 -15.09
CA LYS A 210 17.16 -8.09 -14.01
C LYS A 210 16.83 -6.73 -14.64
N PRO A 211 15.70 -6.07 -14.26
CA PRO A 211 15.39 -4.72 -14.73
C PRO A 211 16.26 -3.68 -14.02
N LYS A 212 16.27 -2.45 -14.54
CA LYS A 212 16.71 -1.28 -13.77
C LYS A 212 15.58 -0.87 -12.82
N TYR A 213 15.85 -0.86 -11.53
CA TYR A 213 14.88 -0.43 -10.52
C TYR A 213 14.93 1.08 -10.27
N SER A 214 13.78 1.68 -10.00
CA SER A 214 13.63 3.08 -9.58
C SER A 214 12.40 3.21 -8.66
N GLY A 215 12.23 4.36 -8.00
CA GLY A 215 11.06 4.62 -7.16
C GLY A 215 11.22 4.26 -5.69
N VAL A 216 10.13 3.80 -5.07
CA VAL A 216 10.18 3.31 -3.69
C VAL A 216 10.96 2.00 -3.58
N PRO A 217 11.64 1.75 -2.44
CA PRO A 217 12.54 0.60 -2.33
C PRO A 217 11.79 -0.72 -2.10
N PHE A 218 10.52 -0.66 -1.73
CA PHE A 218 9.66 -1.76 -1.31
C PHE A 218 8.31 -1.64 -2.02
N THR A 219 7.70 -2.78 -2.32
CA THR A 219 6.34 -2.84 -2.89
C THR A 219 5.33 -3.29 -1.85
N TRP A 220 5.77 -3.87 -0.74
CA TRP A 220 4.97 -4.17 0.44
C TRP A 220 5.69 -3.57 1.65
N ASP A 221 5.15 -2.50 2.22
CA ASP A 221 5.89 -1.63 3.15
C ASP A 221 5.16 -1.41 4.47
N THR A 222 5.64 -2.06 5.53
CA THR A 222 5.07 -1.98 6.89
C THR A 222 5.32 -0.64 7.58
N LYS A 223 6.10 0.27 6.98
CA LYS A 223 6.47 1.57 7.56
C LYS A 223 5.77 2.75 6.91
N THR A 224 5.29 2.60 5.67
CA THR A 224 4.56 3.66 4.97
C THR A 224 3.14 3.27 4.58
N ASN A 225 2.85 1.98 4.37
CA ASN A 225 1.52 1.53 4.00
C ASN A 225 0.66 1.19 5.24
N GLU A 226 -0.41 1.95 5.44
CA GLU A 226 -1.29 1.82 6.60
C GLU A 226 -1.99 0.44 6.65
N ILE A 227 -2.38 -0.14 5.51
CA ILE A 227 -3.04 -1.46 5.45
C ILE A 227 -2.03 -2.56 5.77
N THR A 228 -0.82 -2.50 5.19
CA THR A 228 0.25 -3.46 5.46
C THR A 228 0.64 -3.46 6.94
N ALA A 229 0.85 -2.27 7.50
CA ALA A 229 1.24 -2.08 8.89
C ALA A 229 0.18 -2.60 9.87
N PHE A 230 -1.10 -2.63 9.48
CA PHE A 230 -2.20 -3.05 10.35
C PHE A 230 -2.03 -4.48 10.88
N TYR A 231 -1.57 -5.39 10.03
CA TYR A 231 -1.37 -6.79 10.40
C TYR A 231 0.09 -7.14 10.66
N TYR A 232 1.01 -6.39 10.07
CA TYR A 232 2.42 -6.79 9.97
C TYR A 232 3.39 -5.72 10.46
N GLU A 233 3.02 -4.88 11.43
CA GLU A 233 3.85 -3.78 11.95
C GLU A 233 5.32 -4.16 12.28
N LYS A 234 5.56 -5.43 12.65
CA LYS A 234 6.86 -5.96 13.09
C LYS A 234 7.69 -6.52 11.94
N GLU A 235 7.06 -6.83 10.81
CA GLU A 235 7.74 -7.37 9.64
C GLU A 235 8.54 -6.27 8.94
N GLN A 236 9.59 -6.67 8.24
CA GLN A 236 10.39 -5.74 7.44
C GLN A 236 9.71 -5.46 6.10
N PRO A 237 9.75 -4.22 5.60
CA PRO A 237 9.35 -3.90 4.22
C PRO A 237 10.12 -4.74 3.19
N VAL A 238 9.44 -5.16 2.13
CA VAL A 238 10.01 -6.02 1.08
C VAL A 238 9.55 -5.60 -0.31
N TYR A 239 10.32 -6.00 -1.33
CA TYR A 239 10.00 -5.79 -2.74
C TYR A 239 9.66 -7.15 -3.36
N LEU A 240 8.42 -7.32 -3.81
CA LEU A 240 7.82 -8.60 -4.22
C LEU A 240 7.18 -8.59 -5.62
N ASP A 241 6.86 -7.40 -6.14
CA ASP A 241 6.12 -7.22 -7.38
C ASP A 241 7.05 -6.87 -8.53
N TYR A 242 6.94 -7.56 -9.68
CA TYR A 242 7.89 -7.41 -10.77
C TYR A 242 7.21 -7.33 -12.13
N VAL A 243 7.92 -6.73 -13.08
CA VAL A 243 7.66 -6.89 -14.51
C VAL A 243 8.96 -7.24 -15.22
N LEU A 244 9.11 -8.50 -15.61
CA LEU A 244 10.35 -9.08 -16.12
C LEU A 244 10.27 -9.41 -17.62
N VAL A 245 11.40 -9.37 -18.32
CA VAL A 245 11.48 -9.68 -19.77
C VAL A 245 12.21 -11.01 -19.98
N SER A 246 11.61 -11.91 -20.75
CA SER A 246 12.21 -13.20 -21.12
C SER A 246 13.44 -13.01 -22.01
N LYS A 247 14.58 -13.61 -21.64
CA LYS A 247 15.86 -13.56 -22.38
C LYS A 247 15.82 -14.25 -23.74
N SER A 248 14.91 -15.22 -23.94
CA SER A 248 14.78 -15.98 -25.19
C SER A 248 14.05 -15.23 -26.30
N HIS A 249 13.53 -14.05 -25.99
CA HIS A 249 12.62 -13.27 -26.81
C HIS A 249 13.14 -11.84 -27.01
N PHE A 250 12.39 -11.00 -27.73
CA PHE A 250 12.82 -9.65 -28.07
C PHE A 250 13.24 -8.87 -26.82
N GLN A 251 14.50 -8.40 -26.81
CA GLN A 251 15.02 -7.55 -25.76
C GLN A 251 14.89 -6.08 -26.14
N PRO A 252 14.27 -5.25 -25.28
CA PRO A 252 14.35 -3.81 -25.44
C PRO A 252 15.78 -3.32 -25.12
N PRO A 253 16.19 -2.14 -25.61
CA PRO A 253 17.52 -1.58 -25.32
C PRO A 253 17.72 -1.31 -23.82
N VAL A 254 16.62 -1.07 -23.10
CA VAL A 254 16.56 -0.86 -21.67
C VAL A 254 15.21 -1.36 -21.16
N TRP A 255 15.16 -1.83 -19.92
CA TRP A 255 13.91 -2.17 -19.25
C TRP A 255 13.95 -1.71 -17.78
N GLN A 256 12.91 -0.98 -17.37
CA GLN A 256 12.81 -0.35 -16.07
C GLN A 256 11.64 -0.91 -15.28
N ASN A 257 11.82 -1.08 -13.97
CA ASN A 257 10.74 -1.31 -13.00
C ASN A 257 10.72 -0.13 -12.04
N LEU A 258 9.63 0.63 -12.07
CA LEU A 258 9.37 1.73 -11.15
C LEU A 258 8.31 1.28 -10.15
N ALA A 259 8.69 1.10 -8.88
CA ALA A 259 7.71 0.96 -7.81
C ALA A 259 7.23 2.35 -7.38
N TYR A 260 5.92 2.52 -7.29
CA TYR A 260 5.29 3.81 -6.96
C TYR A 260 4.29 3.61 -5.84
N ASP A 261 4.28 4.55 -4.90
CA ASP A 261 3.48 4.57 -3.68
C ASP A 261 2.35 5.63 -3.78
N PRO A 262 1.33 5.44 -4.65
CA PRO A 262 0.23 6.38 -4.76
C PRO A 262 -0.69 6.31 -3.54
N ILE A 263 -1.19 7.46 -3.12
CA ILE A 263 -2.31 7.55 -2.17
C ILE A 263 -3.60 7.98 -2.89
N SER A 264 -4.74 7.57 -2.36
CA SER A 264 -6.04 8.04 -2.82
C SER A 264 -6.18 9.53 -2.56
N ALA A 265 -6.81 10.27 -3.46
CA ALA A 265 -7.06 11.71 -3.28
C ALA A 265 -8.04 12.03 -2.13
N LYS A 266 -8.83 11.02 -1.73
CA LYS A 266 -9.78 11.10 -0.62
C LYS A 266 -9.52 9.98 0.37
N THR A 267 -9.81 10.18 1.64
CA THR A 267 -9.85 9.06 2.60
C THR A 267 -11.09 8.19 2.34
N TRP A 268 -11.05 6.95 2.82
CA TRP A 268 -12.20 6.05 2.91
C TRP A 268 -12.27 5.42 4.31
N THR A 269 -13.47 5.06 4.73
CA THR A 269 -13.72 4.47 6.06
C THR A 269 -14.57 3.21 5.95
N VAL A 270 -14.14 2.14 6.62
CA VAL A 270 -14.89 0.89 6.74
C VAL A 270 -14.75 0.33 8.15
N ALA A 271 -15.86 -0.06 8.76
CA ALA A 271 -15.87 -0.65 10.12
C ALA A 271 -15.04 0.13 11.16
N GLY A 272 -15.04 1.46 11.09
CA GLY A 272 -14.26 2.34 11.99
C GLY A 272 -12.79 2.55 11.59
N TYR A 273 -12.27 1.79 10.63
CA TYR A 273 -10.94 2.00 10.07
C TYR A 273 -10.98 3.02 8.94
N THR A 274 -10.07 4.00 8.96
CA THR A 274 -9.93 5.03 7.92
C THR A 274 -8.53 4.99 7.36
N SER A 275 -8.42 5.03 6.03
CA SER A 275 -7.15 5.07 5.30
C SER A 275 -7.29 5.81 3.96
N ASP A 276 -6.18 6.07 3.30
CA ASP A 276 -6.09 6.56 1.93
C ASP A 276 -5.33 5.60 0.99
N GLU A 277 -4.93 4.42 1.47
CA GLU A 277 -4.25 3.41 0.67
C GLU A 277 -5.20 2.71 -0.32
N PHE A 278 -4.65 2.29 -1.47
CA PHE A 278 -5.42 1.53 -2.46
C PHE A 278 -5.37 0.01 -2.21
N SER A 279 -4.26 -0.46 -1.65
CA SER A 279 -3.92 -1.87 -1.41
C SER A 279 -2.79 -1.92 -0.39
N ASP A 280 -2.50 -3.09 0.18
CA ASP A 280 -1.29 -3.32 0.99
C ASP A 280 -0.02 -3.52 0.14
N HIS A 281 -0.17 -3.58 -1.19
CA HIS A 281 0.92 -3.50 -2.15
C HIS A 281 0.90 -2.19 -2.94
N TYR A 282 2.10 -1.67 -3.22
CA TYR A 282 2.36 -0.59 -4.15
C TYR A 282 2.53 -1.13 -5.57
N PRO A 283 1.98 -0.47 -6.60
CA PRO A 283 2.10 -0.89 -8.00
C PRO A 283 3.53 -0.75 -8.55
N VAL A 284 3.84 -1.58 -9.56
CA VAL A 284 5.10 -1.54 -10.31
C VAL A 284 4.85 -1.31 -11.80
N TYR A 285 5.44 -0.24 -12.33
CA TYR A 285 5.43 0.04 -13.77
C TYR A 285 6.61 -0.65 -14.45
N GLY A 286 6.36 -1.30 -15.58
CA GLY A 286 7.35 -1.80 -16.52
C GLY A 286 7.37 -0.98 -17.81
N PHE A 287 8.51 -0.43 -18.20
CA PHE A 287 8.64 0.35 -19.44
C PHE A 287 10.07 0.41 -19.95
N VAL A 288 10.22 0.84 -21.21
CA VAL A 288 11.52 1.05 -21.86
C VAL A 288 12.11 2.40 -21.41
N TYR A 289 11.47 3.50 -21.77
CA TYR A 289 11.89 4.87 -21.41
C TYR A 289 10.79 5.57 -20.61
N ALA A 290 11.20 6.40 -19.65
CA ALA A 290 10.30 7.30 -18.95
C ALA A 290 9.85 8.44 -19.87
N ASP A 291 8.64 8.94 -19.65
CA ASP A 291 8.11 10.11 -20.34
C ASP A 291 7.27 10.98 -19.38
N SER A 292 6.56 11.97 -19.93
CA SER A 292 5.76 12.91 -19.14
C SER A 292 4.66 12.27 -18.31
N SER A 293 4.26 11.02 -18.60
CA SER A 293 3.26 10.31 -17.79
C SER A 293 3.89 9.44 -16.69
N THR A 294 5.21 9.31 -16.65
CA THR A 294 5.91 8.49 -15.64
C THR A 294 5.97 9.25 -14.31
N PRO A 295 5.48 8.67 -13.19
CA PRO A 295 5.64 9.28 -11.87
C PRO A 295 7.12 9.46 -11.52
N THR A 296 7.48 10.63 -11.02
CA THR A 296 8.86 10.99 -10.68
C THR A 296 9.08 11.19 -9.18
N LYS A 297 8.00 11.20 -8.39
CA LYS A 297 8.03 11.48 -6.95
C LYS A 297 7.03 10.63 -6.19
N SER A 298 7.26 10.49 -4.89
CA SER A 298 6.46 9.67 -3.96
C SER A 298 5.08 10.23 -3.71
N GLY A 299 4.05 9.38 -3.81
CA GLY A 299 2.68 9.80 -3.44
C GLY A 299 2.52 10.00 -1.92
N HIS A 300 3.41 9.43 -1.12
CA HIS A 300 3.44 9.49 0.34
C HIS A 300 4.11 10.76 0.89
N LYS A 301 3.62 11.92 0.45
CA LYS A 301 3.99 13.24 1.01
C LYS A 301 2.75 14.10 1.23
N ARG A 302 2.05 13.89 2.35
CA ARG A 302 0.94 14.77 2.75
C ARG A 302 1.45 15.97 3.55
N LYS A 303 0.78 17.11 3.41
CA LYS A 303 1.19 18.38 4.03
C LYS A 303 1.25 18.31 5.56
N TYR A 304 0.36 17.51 6.15
CA TYR A 304 0.20 17.37 7.59
C TYR A 304 0.67 16.00 8.11
N ASP A 305 1.48 15.30 7.33
CA ASP A 305 2.27 14.17 7.82
C ASP A 305 3.57 14.64 8.46
N ARG A 306 4.10 13.80 9.34
CA ARG A 306 5.40 14.01 9.99
C ARG A 306 5.53 15.40 10.63
N VAL A 307 4.44 15.94 11.17
CA VAL A 307 4.46 17.19 11.91
C VAL A 307 5.03 16.97 13.31
N SER A 308 5.54 18.03 13.93
CA SER A 308 6.00 18.00 15.33
C SER A 308 5.29 19.08 16.15
N PHE A 309 5.18 18.84 17.46
CA PHE A 309 4.53 19.75 18.39
C PHE A 309 5.50 20.20 19.47
N VAL A 310 5.85 21.49 19.50
CA VAL A 310 6.80 22.06 20.46
C VAL A 310 6.03 22.74 21.60
N SER A 311 6.18 22.29 22.83
CA SER A 311 5.51 22.90 23.99
C SER A 311 6.00 24.33 24.23
N ALA A 312 5.05 25.27 24.38
CA ALA A 312 5.35 26.66 24.70
C ALA A 312 5.84 26.86 26.16
N ALA A 313 5.65 25.86 27.03
CA ALA A 313 6.10 25.91 28.42
C ALA A 313 7.60 25.61 28.56
N ASN A 314 8.10 24.57 27.89
CA ASN A 314 9.47 24.07 28.09
C ASN A 314 10.32 24.02 26.81
N GLY A 315 9.77 24.36 25.64
CA GLY A 315 10.48 24.36 24.35
C GLY A 315 10.84 22.96 23.83
N ARG A 316 10.33 21.89 24.46
CA ARG A 316 10.56 20.50 24.07
C ARG A 316 9.46 20.00 23.13
N ARG A 317 9.79 19.03 22.29
CA ARG A 317 8.84 18.36 21.40
C ARG A 317 8.10 17.25 22.14
N ILE A 318 6.84 17.05 21.75
CA ILE A 318 6.10 15.82 22.06
C ILE A 318 6.77 14.66 21.32
N GLN A 319 6.98 13.54 21.98
CA GLN A 319 7.49 12.30 21.38
C GLN A 319 6.69 11.07 21.84
N ALA A 320 6.61 10.09 20.94
CA ALA A 320 6.24 8.72 21.26
C ALA A 320 7.45 7.96 21.85
N ASP A 321 7.18 6.82 22.47
CA ASP A 321 8.21 5.95 23.02
C ASP A 321 8.92 5.16 21.92
N SER A 322 10.21 4.86 22.13
CA SER A 322 11.04 4.15 21.16
C SER A 322 10.91 2.63 21.22
N GLN A 323 10.39 2.08 22.31
CA GLN A 323 10.30 0.64 22.54
C GLN A 323 8.86 0.11 22.45
N LYS A 324 7.88 0.93 22.86
CA LYS A 324 6.47 0.52 22.93
C LYS A 324 5.60 1.53 22.21
N SER A 325 5.01 1.13 21.09
CA SER A 325 4.06 1.95 20.31
C SER A 325 2.88 2.47 21.14
N ASN A 326 2.54 1.80 22.25
CA ASN A 326 1.45 2.17 23.16
C ASN A 326 1.89 2.73 24.52
N ALA A 327 3.12 3.20 24.66
CA ALA A 327 3.54 3.90 25.87
C ALA A 327 3.11 5.37 25.86
N TRP A 328 3.15 5.98 27.03
CA TRP A 328 2.70 7.35 27.26
C TRP A 328 3.51 8.39 26.47
N LEU A 329 2.81 9.42 25.99
CA LEU A 329 3.43 10.54 25.29
C LEU A 329 4.08 11.53 26.26
N LYS A 330 5.24 12.06 25.89
CA LYS A 330 5.98 13.05 26.69
C LYS A 330 6.42 14.24 25.86
N ALA A 331 6.40 15.42 26.46
CA ALA A 331 6.95 16.66 25.89
C ALA A 331 8.33 16.97 26.48
N ASP A 332 9.32 16.12 26.19
CA ASP A 332 10.67 16.18 26.77
C ASP A 332 11.80 16.10 25.71
N ALA A 333 11.49 15.84 24.44
CA ALA A 333 12.47 15.76 23.37
C ALA A 333 13.13 17.12 23.07
N ALA A 334 14.46 17.17 23.17
CA ALA A 334 15.26 18.37 22.90
C ALA A 334 15.41 18.65 21.40
N THR A 335 15.58 17.58 20.63
CA THR A 335 15.83 17.61 19.19
C THR A 335 14.70 16.93 18.46
N GLU A 336 14.67 17.14 17.15
CA GLU A 336 13.75 16.44 16.27
C GLU A 336 14.28 15.04 15.97
N THR A 337 13.40 14.04 16.07
CA THR A 337 13.65 12.63 15.74
C THR A 337 12.39 12.03 15.10
N ASP A 338 12.46 10.82 14.54
CA ASP A 338 11.25 10.13 14.05
C ASP A 338 10.21 9.90 15.15
N LEU A 339 10.62 9.79 16.42
CA LEU A 339 9.70 9.68 17.57
C LEU A 339 8.87 10.95 17.79
N THR A 340 9.34 12.11 17.32
CA THR A 340 8.69 13.42 17.50
C THR A 340 7.76 13.79 16.35
N LYS A 341 7.50 12.84 15.44
CA LYS A 341 6.78 13.05 14.18
C LYS A 341 5.43 12.37 14.24
N PHE A 342 4.39 13.10 13.84
CA PHE A 342 3.02 12.63 13.88
C PHE A 342 2.30 12.91 12.56
N ASN A 343 1.40 12.02 12.17
CA ASN A 343 0.52 12.21 11.01
C ASN A 343 -0.83 12.72 11.50
N LEU A 344 -1.40 13.71 10.79
CA LEU A 344 -2.70 14.29 11.11
C LEU A 344 -3.72 13.99 10.03
N ILE A 345 -4.86 13.44 10.44
CA ILE A 345 -6.04 13.26 9.60
C ILE A 345 -7.18 14.04 10.20
N GLN A 346 -7.77 14.95 9.43
CA GLN A 346 -8.99 15.64 9.82
C GLN A 346 -10.18 14.77 9.40
N SER A 347 -10.80 14.05 10.34
CA SER A 347 -11.85 13.05 10.06
C SER A 347 -13.12 13.61 9.40
N THR A 348 -13.27 14.93 9.40
CA THR A 348 -14.39 15.66 8.77
C THR A 348 -14.07 16.14 7.35
N ASP A 349 -12.82 16.07 6.92
CA ASP A 349 -12.39 16.41 5.57
C ASP A 349 -12.24 15.12 4.75
N PRO A 350 -12.99 14.95 3.64
CA PRO A 350 -12.84 13.78 2.80
C PRO A 350 -11.54 13.76 2.01
N ASN A 351 -10.81 14.88 1.86
CA ASN A 351 -9.53 14.91 1.17
C ASN A 351 -8.45 14.28 2.04
N SER A 352 -7.68 13.34 1.49
CA SER A 352 -6.56 12.71 2.21
C SER A 352 -5.42 13.68 2.47
N ASN A 353 -5.17 14.62 1.54
CA ASN A 353 -4.10 15.60 1.64
C ASN A 353 -4.65 17.03 1.47
N PRO A 354 -5.37 17.57 2.48
CA PRO A 354 -5.96 18.90 2.38
C PRO A 354 -4.88 19.98 2.34
N SER A 355 -5.06 20.98 1.47
CA SER A 355 -4.15 22.14 1.41
C SER A 355 -4.26 23.03 2.66
N CYS A 356 -5.33 22.89 3.44
CA CYS A 356 -5.66 23.71 4.61
C CYS A 356 -6.43 22.89 5.66
N MET A 357 -5.74 22.43 6.71
CA MET A 357 -6.38 21.90 7.92
C MET A 357 -6.71 23.07 8.85
N LYS A 358 -7.91 23.09 9.43
CA LYS A 358 -8.39 24.14 10.37
C LYS A 358 -8.62 23.55 11.75
N SER A 359 -9.02 24.38 12.71
CA SER A 359 -9.52 23.87 14.00
C SER A 359 -10.66 22.87 13.79
N GLY A 360 -10.64 21.75 14.51
CA GLY A 360 -11.64 20.70 14.37
C GLY A 360 -11.19 19.35 14.91
N LEU A 361 -12.04 18.34 14.68
CA LEU A 361 -11.74 16.95 15.02
C LEU A 361 -10.51 16.47 14.25
N VAL A 362 -9.62 15.79 14.95
CA VAL A 362 -8.36 15.30 14.39
C VAL A 362 -8.04 13.92 14.95
N ARG A 363 -7.54 13.05 14.08
CA ARG A 363 -6.87 11.81 14.43
C ARG A 363 -5.38 12.05 14.29
N ILE A 364 -4.63 11.69 15.33
CA ILE A 364 -3.17 11.88 15.41
C ILE A 364 -2.54 10.53 15.68
N GLU A 365 -1.52 10.15 14.92
CA GLU A 365 -0.71 8.95 15.15
C GLU A 365 0.79 9.28 15.06
N PRO A 366 1.68 8.55 15.77
CA PRO A 366 3.12 8.64 15.53
C PRO A 366 3.46 8.14 14.11
N SER A 367 4.24 8.90 13.36
CA SER A 367 4.57 8.58 11.95
C SER A 367 5.35 7.28 11.76
N GLN A 368 5.94 6.73 12.82
CA GLN A 368 6.70 5.47 12.82
C GLN A 368 5.90 4.27 13.35
N SER A 369 4.69 4.52 13.86
CA SER A 369 3.80 3.52 14.45
C SER A 369 2.42 3.70 13.85
N LEU A 370 2.31 3.41 12.54
CA LEU A 370 1.06 3.49 11.81
C LEU A 370 -0.02 2.67 12.51
N ASN A 371 -1.25 3.16 12.47
CA ASN A 371 -2.41 2.58 13.14
C ASN A 371 -2.43 2.71 14.67
N TYR A 372 -1.51 3.48 15.28
CA TYR A 372 -1.55 3.79 16.71
C TYR A 372 -1.98 5.24 16.93
N PHE A 373 -3.19 5.44 17.44
CA PHE A 373 -3.79 6.77 17.48
C PHE A 373 -3.83 7.33 18.90
N TRP A 374 -3.62 8.64 19.03
CA TRP A 374 -3.68 9.31 20.32
C TRP A 374 -5.02 9.07 20.99
N ASN A 375 -4.95 8.53 22.20
CA ASN A 375 -6.05 8.26 23.09
C ASN A 375 -5.58 8.52 24.52
N TRP A 376 -6.50 8.51 25.48
CA TRP A 376 -6.17 8.74 26.89
C TRP A 376 -6.70 7.60 27.76
N TRP A 377 -6.01 7.34 28.87
CA TRP A 377 -6.27 6.19 29.71
C TRP A 377 -7.22 6.49 30.86
N LEU A 378 -8.12 5.55 31.15
CA LEU A 378 -8.96 5.58 32.34
C LEU A 378 -9.15 4.16 32.87
N GLY A 379 -8.31 3.77 33.82
CA GLY A 379 -8.31 2.41 34.37
C GLY A 379 -7.73 2.30 35.79
N GLY A 380 -7.45 3.42 36.44
CA GLY A 380 -6.91 3.49 37.79
C GLY A 380 -5.43 3.88 37.84
N GLY A 381 -5.00 4.30 39.04
CA GLY A 381 -3.63 4.76 39.30
C GLY A 381 -3.35 6.18 38.81
N GLU A 382 -2.08 6.58 38.92
CA GLU A 382 -1.63 7.95 38.60
C GLU A 382 -1.65 8.26 37.08
N GLY A 383 -1.76 7.24 36.24
CA GLY A 383 -1.83 7.40 34.77
C GLY A 383 -3.21 7.75 34.23
N ASN A 384 -4.22 7.92 35.09
CA ASN A 384 -5.54 8.36 34.65
C ASN A 384 -5.44 9.70 33.90
N TYR A 385 -6.05 9.76 32.72
CA TYR A 385 -6.06 10.88 31.79
C TYR A 385 -4.73 11.16 31.06
N ALA A 386 -3.70 10.34 31.27
CA ALA A 386 -2.47 10.42 30.47
C ALA A 386 -2.74 9.97 29.03
N TYR A 387 -2.13 10.67 28.06
CA TYR A 387 -2.22 10.32 26.65
C TYR A 387 -1.18 9.29 26.24
N TYR A 388 -1.59 8.37 25.38
CA TYR A 388 -0.78 7.35 24.73
C TYR A 388 -1.35 7.01 23.36
N PRO A 389 -0.55 6.51 22.42
CA PRO A 389 -1.08 5.95 21.19
C PRO A 389 -1.70 4.58 21.45
N LYS A 390 -2.87 4.30 20.90
CA LYS A 390 -3.57 3.01 21.05
C LYS A 390 -3.88 2.44 19.67
N PHE A 391 -3.56 1.16 19.50
CA PHE A 391 -3.73 0.46 18.23
C PHE A 391 -5.20 0.48 17.80
N ASN A 392 -5.45 0.95 16.58
CA ASN A 392 -6.74 1.06 15.93
C ASN A 392 -7.86 1.70 16.78
N ASP A 393 -7.50 2.54 17.75
CA ASP A 393 -8.47 3.13 18.68
C ASP A 393 -7.99 4.51 19.16
N GLY A 394 -8.30 5.52 18.37
CA GLY A 394 -8.05 6.92 18.72
C GLY A 394 -9.23 7.53 19.46
N SER A 395 -8.98 8.63 20.18
CA SER A 395 -10.09 9.40 20.75
C SER A 395 -11.02 9.93 19.65
N ASN A 396 -12.33 9.72 19.84
CA ASN A 396 -13.37 10.20 18.93
C ASN A 396 -13.67 11.70 19.08
N HIS A 397 -13.12 12.36 20.11
CA HIS A 397 -13.43 13.75 20.46
C HIS A 397 -12.21 14.67 20.46
N LEU A 398 -11.01 14.13 20.18
CA LEU A 398 -9.78 14.90 20.09
C LEU A 398 -9.90 15.96 19.00
N GLN A 399 -9.60 17.20 19.38
CA GLN A 399 -9.61 18.37 18.52
C GLN A 399 -8.27 19.08 18.57
N ILE A 400 -7.84 19.56 17.41
CA ILE A 400 -6.81 20.59 17.32
C ILE A 400 -7.48 21.96 17.25
N ILE A 401 -7.05 22.89 18.10
CA ILE A 401 -7.54 24.26 18.14
C ILE A 401 -6.42 25.18 17.66
N ASN A 402 -6.56 25.75 16.48
CA ASN A 402 -5.65 26.76 15.96
C ASN A 402 -5.95 28.11 16.63
N LEU A 403 -5.07 28.55 17.52
CA LEU A 403 -5.20 29.79 18.29
C LEU A 403 -4.94 31.04 17.45
N ASP A 404 -4.28 30.88 16.30
CA ASP A 404 -4.03 31.96 15.35
C ASP A 404 -5.15 32.11 14.30
N GLY A 405 -6.11 31.17 14.28
CA GLY A 405 -7.17 31.10 13.29
C GLY A 405 -6.70 30.70 11.89
N GLY A 406 -7.66 30.45 11.00
CA GLY A 406 -7.37 30.04 9.62
C GLY A 406 -6.73 28.65 9.52
N CYS A 407 -5.93 28.44 8.48
CA CYS A 407 -5.24 27.17 8.23
C CYS A 407 -4.06 26.99 9.18
N LEU A 408 -3.83 25.75 9.61
CA LEU A 408 -2.59 25.33 10.26
C LEU A 408 -1.40 25.54 9.31
N ARG A 409 -0.36 26.20 9.82
CA ARG A 409 0.89 26.54 9.14
C ARG A 409 2.07 26.19 10.06
N ASP A 410 3.28 26.17 9.48
CA ASP A 410 4.48 26.08 10.33
C ASP A 410 4.52 27.26 11.31
N GLY A 411 4.76 26.95 12.58
CA GLY A 411 4.77 27.92 13.68
C GLY A 411 3.40 28.27 14.26
N SER A 412 2.28 27.73 13.73
CA SER A 412 0.96 27.96 14.31
C SER A 412 0.91 27.59 15.79
N ARG A 413 0.34 28.48 16.61
CA ARG A 413 0.01 28.22 18.02
C ARG A 413 -1.26 27.39 18.07
N ILE A 414 -1.18 26.23 18.68
CA ILE A 414 -2.27 25.28 18.80
C ILE A 414 -2.48 24.86 20.25
N ALA A 415 -3.70 24.40 20.56
CA ALA A 415 -4.00 23.62 21.74
C ALA A 415 -4.74 22.34 21.32
N PHE A 416 -4.62 21.29 22.11
CA PHE A 416 -5.44 20.09 21.93
C PHE A 416 -6.54 20.06 22.98
N LYS A 417 -7.74 19.65 22.57
CA LYS A 417 -8.91 19.56 23.43
C LYS A 417 -9.61 18.23 23.22
N ASP A 418 -10.08 17.62 24.29
CA ASP A 418 -10.79 16.34 24.23
C ASP A 418 -11.90 16.30 25.30
N TYR A 419 -12.71 15.25 25.26
CA TYR A 419 -13.89 15.07 26.12
C TYR A 419 -13.63 13.99 27.18
N ASP A 420 -13.74 14.36 28.44
CA ASP A 420 -13.73 13.41 29.55
C ASP A 420 -15.12 12.80 29.75
N ILE A 421 -15.22 11.49 29.57
CA ILE A 421 -16.47 10.73 29.70
C ILE A 421 -16.96 10.61 31.15
N VAL A 422 -16.10 10.80 32.16
CA VAL A 422 -16.45 10.70 33.59
C VAL A 422 -17.09 11.99 34.07
N SER A 423 -16.39 13.11 33.94
CA SER A 423 -16.93 14.43 34.31
C SER A 423 -17.95 14.96 33.33
N LYS A 424 -17.97 14.45 32.08
CA LYS A 424 -18.80 14.94 30.97
C LYS A 424 -18.47 16.36 30.54
N GLU A 425 -17.20 16.73 30.63
CA GLU A 425 -16.70 18.06 30.28
C GLU A 425 -15.53 17.99 29.28
N GLN A 426 -15.24 19.13 28.65
CA GLN A 426 -14.07 19.26 27.77
C GLN A 426 -12.87 19.80 28.54
N TYR A 427 -11.71 19.19 28.30
CA TYR A 427 -10.44 19.61 28.87
C TYR A 427 -9.40 19.77 27.77
N PHE A 428 -8.41 20.61 28.04
CA PHE A 428 -7.23 20.78 27.22
C PHE A 428 -6.12 19.83 27.67
N LEU A 429 -5.35 19.34 26.70
CA LEU A 429 -4.14 18.58 26.99
C LEU A 429 -3.09 19.53 27.58
N THR A 430 -2.49 19.12 28.68
CA THR A 430 -1.45 19.86 29.38
C THR A 430 -0.17 19.04 29.45
N VAL A 431 0.98 19.71 29.35
CA VAL A 431 2.26 19.13 29.76
C VAL A 431 2.31 19.14 31.29
N TRP A 432 2.26 17.96 31.89
CA TRP A 432 2.31 17.78 33.34
C TRP A 432 3.63 18.30 33.92
N GLU A 433 3.59 18.82 35.15
CA GLU A 433 4.77 19.36 35.83
C GLU A 433 4.90 18.74 37.22
N GLY A 434 6.06 18.15 37.49
CA GLY A 434 6.42 17.57 38.78
C GLY A 434 5.98 16.13 38.98
N GLY A 435 6.61 15.49 39.98
CA GLY A 435 6.41 14.08 40.30
C GLY A 435 6.93 13.13 39.22
N ASP A 436 6.53 11.86 39.32
CA ASP A 436 6.95 10.80 38.38
C ASP A 436 6.36 10.95 36.97
N TRP A 437 5.35 11.81 36.83
CA TRP A 437 4.66 12.13 35.57
C TRP A 437 5.11 13.45 34.94
N ASP A 438 6.23 14.00 35.40
CA ASP A 438 6.80 15.22 34.83
C ASP A 438 6.95 15.11 33.30
N LYS A 439 6.41 16.11 32.58
CA LYS A 439 6.41 16.26 31.12
C LYS A 439 5.48 15.32 30.33
N TYR A 440 4.73 14.44 30.97
CA TYR A 440 3.73 13.62 30.28
C TYR A 440 2.53 14.47 29.83
N LEU A 441 1.84 14.04 28.77
CA LEU A 441 0.63 14.72 28.29
C LEU A 441 -0.62 14.20 29.00
N TYR A 442 -1.44 15.10 29.54
CA TYR A 442 -2.65 14.77 30.31
C TYR A 442 -3.87 15.55 29.84
N LEU A 443 -5.04 14.91 29.79
CA LEU A 443 -6.34 15.58 29.68
C LEU A 443 -6.75 16.14 31.07
N TRP A 444 -6.53 17.43 31.34
CA TRP A 444 -6.70 17.91 32.72
C TRP A 444 -7.12 19.36 32.92
N ARG A 445 -6.89 20.26 31.96
CA ARG A 445 -7.04 21.70 32.20
C ARG A 445 -8.30 22.26 31.56
N GLY A 446 -9.11 23.01 32.33
CA GLY A 446 -10.31 23.68 31.81
C GLY A 446 -10.04 24.92 30.96
N GLY A 447 -8.79 25.36 30.83
CA GLY A 447 -8.42 26.55 30.07
C GLY A 447 -7.01 26.46 29.48
N ILE A 448 -6.69 27.38 28.57
CA ILE A 448 -5.43 27.38 27.81
C ILE A 448 -4.42 28.31 28.48
N GLY A 449 -3.31 27.76 28.92
CA GLY A 449 -2.10 28.49 29.34
C GLY A 449 -0.88 28.07 28.50
N ARG A 450 0.31 28.37 29.02
CA ARG A 450 1.58 28.03 28.33
C ARG A 450 1.81 26.51 28.22
N LYS A 451 1.27 25.71 29.15
CA LYS A 451 1.44 24.24 29.16
C LYS A 451 0.46 23.51 28.24
N GLU A 452 -0.61 24.18 27.84
CA GLU A 452 -1.63 23.70 26.91
C GLU A 452 -1.42 24.23 25.49
N THR A 453 -0.43 25.12 25.32
CA THR A 453 -0.08 25.72 24.03
C THR A 453 1.13 25.00 23.42
N PHE A 454 1.02 24.63 22.15
CA PHE A 454 2.09 24.02 21.37
C PHE A 454 2.29 24.80 20.06
N TYR A 455 3.51 24.79 19.53
CA TYR A 455 3.82 25.28 18.19
C TYR A 455 3.88 24.09 17.24
N LEU A 456 3.01 24.09 16.22
CA LEU A 456 3.05 23.13 15.13
C LEU A 456 4.29 23.37 14.27
N ARG A 457 5.04 22.32 13.95
CA ARG A 457 6.11 22.34 12.95
C ARG A 457 5.76 21.40 11.82
N LEU A 458 5.73 21.92 10.59
CA LEU A 458 5.47 21.12 9.41
C LEU A 458 6.76 20.41 8.96
N ASP A 459 6.61 19.27 8.29
CA ASP A 459 7.75 18.56 7.73
C ASP A 459 8.32 19.29 6.49
N SER A 460 9.50 19.89 6.66
CA SER A 460 10.20 20.60 5.59
C SER A 460 11.05 19.68 4.71
N SER A 461 11.11 18.37 4.99
CA SER A 461 11.85 17.44 4.13
C SER A 461 11.28 17.44 2.71
N PRO A 462 12.12 17.39 1.67
CA PRO A 462 11.63 17.27 0.31
C PRO A 462 10.91 15.93 0.14
N GLU A 463 9.90 15.93 -0.74
CA GLU A 463 9.32 14.68 -1.26
C GLU A 463 10.41 13.83 -1.90
N LYS A 464 10.32 12.50 -1.75
CA LYS A 464 11.25 11.60 -2.40
C LYS A 464 11.10 11.74 -3.92
N ASP A 465 12.20 12.06 -4.60
CA ASP A 465 12.26 12.30 -6.04
C ASP A 465 13.28 11.34 -6.67
N TRP A 466 12.85 10.61 -7.70
CA TRP A 466 13.66 9.65 -8.44
C TRP A 466 13.72 10.00 -9.93
N SER A 467 13.40 11.24 -10.31
CA SER A 467 13.47 11.72 -11.69
C SER A 467 14.85 11.50 -12.32
N ALA A 468 15.92 11.65 -11.53
CA ALA A 468 17.30 11.43 -11.94
C ALA A 468 17.69 9.95 -12.10
N ASP A 469 16.94 9.04 -11.45
CA ASP A 469 17.19 7.60 -11.54
C ASP A 469 16.58 6.98 -12.80
N LEU A 470 15.60 7.64 -13.40
CA LEU A 470 14.90 7.18 -14.60
C LEU A 470 15.76 7.35 -15.87
N ILE A 471 15.58 6.44 -16.82
CA ILE A 471 16.15 6.53 -18.17
C ILE A 471 15.08 7.09 -19.11
N TYR A 472 15.41 8.22 -19.73
CA TYR A 472 14.61 8.88 -20.77
C TYR A 472 15.19 8.61 -22.15
N ARG A 473 14.44 8.98 -23.18
CA ARG A 473 14.85 8.84 -24.58
C ARG A 473 15.77 9.95 -25.05
#